data_AF-A0A2M7V232-F1
#
_entry.id   AF-A0A2M7V232-F1
#
_cell.length_a   1.000
_cell.length_b   1.000
_cell.length_c   1.000
_cell.angle_alpha   90.00
_cell.angle_beta   90.00
_cell.angle_gamma   90.00
#
_symmetry.space_group_name_H-M   'P 1'
#
loop_
_entity.id
_entity.type
_entity.pdbx_description
1 polymer ?
#
loop_
_entity_poly.entity_id
_entity_poly.type
_entity_poly.pdbx_seq_one_letter_code
_entity_poly.pdbx_strand_id
1 'polypeptide(L)'
;MLWQDLTLTVVSIILSLAMLPQLYHGYTQKKGYMHHATSIPTVLGLYVLCFVYFSLGLVFSTVVTFFTATMWVVLLMQRVRYGDGTRCKKVNLKVHYSFSEKEQQKLDIVVNKVKELFATRPDKVHGFDHAERVAANAAFIATHQGKDVLMPTLAGWLHDIGRAIEEHPEDFPQFDHTKSHHELSYELLQEWFRTDDGFAMFIDEEKLELLYDVRNHWNDEADKYASAYILRDADKIDGLGEIGLQRHHEHTKGNLKKAHMGLRLRYEWLCHFKTDTAKRLNEERDLIAPFEAERTRLLKDNITSVEL
;
A
#
# COMPACT_ATOMS: atom_id res chain seq x y z
N MET A 1 -44.84 -34.86 16.37
CA MET A 1 -44.00 -33.66 16.17
C MET A 1 -42.61 -33.77 16.81
N LEU A 2 -42.42 -34.54 17.88
CA LEU A 2 -41.10 -34.70 18.54
C LEU A 2 -39.97 -35.20 17.61
N TRP A 3 -40.24 -36.20 16.76
CA TRP A 3 -39.21 -36.72 15.85
C TRP A 3 -38.79 -35.68 14.79
N GLN A 4 -39.73 -34.85 14.32
CA GLN A 4 -39.46 -33.78 13.35
C GLN A 4 -38.59 -32.69 13.98
N ASP A 5 -38.91 -32.29 15.21
CA ASP A 5 -38.10 -31.34 15.98
C ASP A 5 -36.68 -31.87 16.19
N LEU A 6 -36.54 -33.15 16.54
CA LEU A 6 -35.24 -33.78 16.74
C LEU A 6 -34.43 -33.83 15.45
N THR A 7 -35.03 -34.26 14.33
CA THR A 7 -34.34 -34.31 13.03
C THR A 7 -33.87 -32.93 12.58
N LEU A 8 -34.74 -31.92 12.65
CA LEU A 8 -34.40 -30.53 12.30
C LEU A 8 -33.30 -29.96 13.21
N THR A 9 -33.36 -30.28 14.50
CA THR A 9 -32.35 -29.89 15.49
C THR A 9 -30.98 -30.46 15.14
N VAL A 10 -30.89 -31.77 14.86
CA VAL A 10 -29.61 -32.43 14.53
C VAL A 10 -28.99 -31.82 13.27
N VAL A 11 -29.79 -31.63 12.22
CA VAL A 11 -29.30 -31.00 10.98
C VAL A 11 -28.82 -29.57 11.24
N SER A 12 -29.58 -28.80 12.02
CA SER A 12 -29.25 -27.40 12.31
C SER A 12 -27.98 -27.26 13.17
N ILE A 13 -27.73 -28.21 14.09
CA ILE A 13 -26.49 -28.26 14.87
C ILE A 13 -25.29 -28.47 13.94
N ILE A 14 -25.36 -29.45 13.03
CA ILE A 14 -24.27 -29.76 12.10
C ILE A 14 -23.94 -28.52 11.24
N LEU A 15 -24.96 -27.86 10.69
CA LEU A 15 -24.78 -26.65 9.89
C LEU A 15 -24.22 -25.47 10.70
N SER A 16 -24.64 -25.33 11.95
CA SER A 16 -24.13 -24.27 12.84
C SER A 16 -22.66 -24.49 13.20
N LEU A 17 -22.26 -25.74 13.48
CA LEU A 17 -20.86 -26.07 13.78
C LEU A 17 -19.94 -25.76 12.58
N ALA A 18 -20.42 -25.94 11.35
CA ALA A 18 -19.67 -25.60 10.14
C ALA A 18 -19.33 -24.10 10.03
N MET A 19 -20.05 -23.22 10.74
CA MET A 19 -19.79 -21.78 10.74
C MET A 19 -18.77 -21.31 11.78
N LEU A 20 -18.45 -22.13 12.79
CA LEU A 20 -17.50 -21.74 13.85
C LEU A 20 -16.10 -21.40 13.32
N PRO A 21 -15.51 -22.18 12.39
CA PRO A 21 -14.21 -21.82 11.80
C PRO A 21 -14.25 -20.47 11.11
N GLN A 22 -15.36 -20.15 10.41
CA GLN A 22 -15.50 -18.89 9.69
C GLN A 22 -15.61 -17.70 10.63
N LEU A 23 -16.38 -17.83 11.73
CA LEU A 23 -16.45 -16.82 12.78
C LEU A 23 -15.09 -16.55 13.43
N TYR A 24 -14.38 -17.62 13.78
CA TYR A 24 -13.06 -17.54 14.41
C TYR A 24 -12.04 -16.91 13.45
N HIS A 25 -12.02 -17.35 12.19
CA HIS A 25 -11.11 -16.83 11.18
C HIS A 25 -11.41 -15.35 10.87
N GLY A 26 -12.68 -14.98 10.76
CA GLY A 26 -13.08 -13.57 10.58
C GLY A 26 -12.67 -12.66 11.74
N TYR A 27 -12.73 -13.17 12.98
CA TYR A 27 -12.31 -12.42 14.16
C TYR A 27 -10.79 -12.27 14.28
N THR A 28 -10.04 -13.32 14.00
CA THR A 28 -8.57 -13.35 14.09
C THR A 28 -7.93 -12.54 12.98
N GLN A 29 -8.41 -12.69 11.73
CA GLN A 29 -7.90 -11.98 10.56
C GLN A 29 -8.43 -10.55 10.44
N LYS A 30 -9.37 -10.14 11.30
CA LYS A 30 -10.09 -8.84 11.19
C LYS A 30 -10.62 -8.64 9.76
N LYS A 31 -11.34 -9.64 9.24
CA LYS A 31 -11.97 -9.61 7.91
C LYS A 31 -13.40 -10.13 7.95
N GLY A 32 -14.29 -9.48 7.20
CA GLY A 32 -15.66 -9.92 6.99
C GLY A 32 -15.82 -10.60 5.64
N TYR A 33 -15.74 -11.92 5.64
CA TYR A 33 -15.80 -12.74 4.43
C TYR A 33 -17.18 -12.78 3.77
N MET A 34 -18.24 -12.46 4.50
CA MET A 34 -19.62 -12.57 4.00
C MET A 34 -20.11 -11.25 3.40
N HIS A 35 -20.60 -11.30 2.16
CA HIS A 35 -21.17 -10.14 1.50
C HIS A 35 -22.50 -9.70 2.15
N HIS A 36 -22.82 -8.41 2.09
CA HIS A 36 -24.08 -7.88 2.64
C HIS A 36 -25.32 -8.51 1.99
N ALA A 37 -25.25 -8.74 0.68
CA ALA A 37 -26.33 -9.37 -0.09
C ALA A 37 -26.66 -10.80 0.40
N THR A 38 -25.71 -11.51 1.00
CA THR A 38 -25.93 -12.86 1.52
C THR A 38 -26.30 -12.83 3.01
N SER A 39 -25.58 -12.04 3.80
CA SER A 39 -25.72 -12.02 5.26
C SER A 39 -27.03 -11.38 5.72
N ILE A 40 -27.48 -10.28 5.11
CA ILE A 40 -28.70 -9.58 5.55
C ILE A 40 -29.96 -10.42 5.34
N PRO A 41 -30.24 -10.99 4.14
CA PRO A 41 -31.42 -11.83 3.95
C PRO A 41 -31.38 -13.10 4.81
N THR A 42 -30.19 -13.68 5.00
CA THR A 42 -30.03 -14.91 5.80
C THR A 42 -30.35 -14.67 7.28
N VAL A 43 -29.85 -13.56 7.87
CA VAL A 43 -30.19 -13.18 9.25
C VAL A 43 -31.71 -13.03 9.42
N LEU A 44 -32.35 -12.26 8.53
CA LEU A 44 -33.79 -12.03 8.59
C LEU A 44 -34.57 -13.34 8.42
N GLY A 45 -34.20 -14.16 7.43
CA GLY A 45 -34.84 -15.44 7.16
C GLY A 45 -34.73 -16.41 8.34
N LEU A 46 -33.57 -16.50 9.00
CA LEU A 46 -33.36 -17.39 10.14
C LEU A 46 -34.16 -16.95 11.37
N TYR A 47 -34.31 -15.65 11.64
CA TYR A 47 -35.17 -15.18 12.73
C TYR A 47 -36.67 -15.42 12.44
N VAL A 48 -37.09 -15.28 11.18
CA VAL A 48 -38.45 -15.66 10.77
C VAL A 48 -38.67 -17.16 10.95
N LEU A 49 -37.72 -18.00 10.54
CA LEU A 49 -37.79 -19.46 10.77
C LEU A 49 -37.83 -19.81 12.26
N CYS A 50 -37.01 -19.13 13.07
CA CYS A 50 -37.04 -19.28 14.52
C CYS A 50 -38.43 -18.99 15.10
N PHE A 51 -39.09 -17.92 14.64
CA PHE A 51 -40.45 -17.60 15.06
C PHE A 51 -41.47 -18.65 14.60
N VAL A 52 -41.35 -19.15 13.36
CA VAL A 52 -42.22 -20.22 12.85
C VAL A 52 -42.07 -21.49 13.68
N TYR A 53 -40.85 -21.94 13.94
CA TYR A 53 -40.60 -23.13 14.78
C TYR A 53 -41.15 -22.96 16.20
N PHE A 54 -41.01 -21.76 16.76
CA PHE A 54 -41.60 -21.44 18.06
C PHE A 54 -43.13 -21.55 18.02
N SER A 55 -43.78 -20.98 17.00
CA SER A 55 -45.23 -21.03 16.83
C SER A 55 -45.79 -22.45 16.65
N LEU A 56 -44.98 -23.36 16.11
CA LEU A 56 -45.32 -24.77 15.91
C LEU A 56 -44.99 -25.66 17.14
N GLY A 57 -44.44 -25.08 18.21
CA GLY A 57 -44.03 -25.82 19.42
C GLY A 57 -42.78 -26.69 19.23
N LEU A 58 -41.95 -26.40 18.22
CA LEU A 58 -40.68 -27.10 17.94
C LEU A 58 -39.55 -26.46 18.76
N VAL A 59 -39.55 -26.72 20.06
CA VAL A 59 -38.71 -26.03 21.04
C VAL A 59 -37.21 -26.22 20.75
N PHE A 60 -36.76 -27.43 20.43
CA PHE A 60 -35.33 -27.69 20.21
C PHE A 60 -34.82 -27.00 18.95
N SER A 61 -35.58 -27.09 17.86
CA SER A 61 -35.26 -26.44 16.58
C SER A 61 -35.27 -24.93 16.71
N THR A 62 -36.19 -24.37 17.51
CA THR A 62 -36.24 -22.94 17.82
C THR A 62 -34.93 -22.48 18.45
N VAL A 63 -34.48 -23.18 19.50
CA VAL A 63 -33.25 -22.82 20.23
C VAL A 63 -32.03 -22.87 19.32
N VAL A 64 -31.85 -23.95 18.55
CA VAL A 64 -30.68 -24.06 17.66
C VAL A 64 -30.72 -23.02 16.55
N THR A 65 -31.88 -22.80 15.93
CA THR A 65 -32.03 -21.81 14.85
C THR A 65 -31.75 -20.39 15.37
N PHE A 66 -32.15 -20.07 16.60
CA PHE A 66 -31.80 -18.80 17.25
C PHE A 66 -30.29 -18.61 17.39
N PHE A 67 -29.57 -19.65 17.82
CA PHE A 67 -28.10 -19.61 17.89
C PHE A 67 -27.48 -19.43 16.51
N THR A 68 -27.95 -20.16 15.50
CA THR A 68 -27.49 -20.00 14.11
C THR A 68 -27.73 -18.57 13.61
N ALA A 69 -28.91 -18.01 13.83
CA ALA A 69 -29.26 -16.64 13.46
C ALA A 69 -28.31 -15.63 14.13
N THR A 70 -28.02 -15.83 15.41
CA THR A 70 -27.08 -14.99 16.18
C THR A 70 -25.66 -15.08 15.62
N MET A 71 -25.19 -16.27 15.24
CA MET A 71 -23.89 -16.45 14.59
C MET A 71 -23.82 -15.68 13.25
N TRP A 72 -24.88 -15.69 12.46
CA TRP A 72 -24.96 -14.88 11.24
C TRP A 72 -24.96 -13.38 11.50
N VAL A 73 -25.58 -12.93 12.60
CA VAL A 73 -25.46 -11.53 13.04
C VAL A 73 -24.01 -11.19 13.34
N VAL A 74 -23.27 -12.07 14.02
CA VAL A 74 -21.83 -11.85 14.29
C VAL A 74 -21.04 -11.77 12.98
N LEU A 75 -21.28 -12.63 11.99
CA LEU A 75 -20.64 -12.55 10.68
C LEU A 75 -20.98 -11.24 9.94
N LEU A 76 -22.24 -10.79 10.01
CA LEU A 76 -22.67 -9.51 9.46
C LEU A 76 -21.96 -8.34 10.16
N MET A 77 -21.86 -8.38 11.50
CA MET A 77 -21.13 -7.37 12.27
C MET A 77 -19.65 -7.36 11.94
N GLN A 78 -19.02 -8.53 11.75
CA GLN A 78 -17.65 -8.63 11.26
C GLN A 78 -17.51 -7.95 9.89
N ARG A 79 -18.46 -8.16 8.96
CA ARG A 79 -18.46 -7.45 7.67
C ARG A 79 -18.58 -5.94 7.82
N VAL A 80 -19.51 -5.45 8.65
CA VAL A 80 -19.69 -4.01 8.88
C VAL A 80 -18.46 -3.38 9.55
N ARG A 81 -17.86 -4.06 10.53
CA ARG A 81 -16.75 -3.54 11.34
C ARG A 81 -15.39 -3.67 10.66
N TYR A 82 -15.14 -4.80 10.00
CA TYR A 82 -13.85 -5.14 9.42
C TYR A 82 -13.77 -4.93 7.90
N GLY A 83 -14.91 -4.87 7.21
CA GLY A 83 -14.95 -4.79 5.75
C GLY A 83 -14.52 -6.08 5.07
N ASP A 84 -14.20 -6.00 3.78
CA ASP A 84 -13.59 -7.04 2.94
C ASP A 84 -12.10 -7.30 3.23
N GLY A 85 -11.50 -6.55 4.16
CA GLY A 85 -10.06 -6.62 4.38
C GLY A 85 -9.22 -5.89 3.33
N THR A 86 -9.84 -5.14 2.41
CA THR A 86 -9.16 -4.22 1.46
C THR A 86 -9.24 -2.77 1.90
N ARG A 87 -9.73 -2.48 3.11
CA ARG A 87 -9.49 -1.17 3.73
C ARG A 87 -8.05 -1.09 4.21
N CYS A 88 -7.15 -0.82 3.27
CA CYS A 88 -6.04 0.08 3.57
C CYS A 88 -6.68 1.29 4.26
N LYS A 89 -6.44 1.48 5.56
CA LYS A 89 -6.94 2.65 6.27
C LYS A 89 -6.46 3.85 5.45
N LYS A 90 -7.36 4.52 4.74
CA LYS A 90 -7.10 5.86 4.21
C LYS A 90 -6.90 6.73 5.43
N VAL A 91 -5.67 6.77 5.94
CA VAL A 91 -5.21 7.90 6.74
C VAL A 91 -5.37 9.07 5.79
N ASN A 92 -6.28 9.97 6.12
CA ASN A 92 -6.35 11.25 5.46
C ASN A 92 -4.98 11.88 5.71
N LEU A 93 -4.08 11.86 4.72
CA LEU A 93 -2.82 12.60 4.71
C LEU A 93 -3.14 14.11 4.59
N LYS A 94 -4.11 14.60 5.37
CA LYS A 94 -4.39 16.02 5.52
C LYS A 94 -3.36 16.55 6.48
N VAL A 95 -2.25 16.98 5.92
CA VAL A 95 -1.21 17.66 6.67
C VAL A 95 -1.47 19.15 6.57
N HIS A 96 -1.47 19.82 7.71
CA HIS A 96 -1.54 21.28 7.77
C HIS A 96 -0.11 21.83 7.83
N TYR A 97 0.52 21.97 6.66
CA TYR A 97 1.68 22.85 6.47
C TYR A 97 1.30 23.89 5.42
N SER A 98 1.93 25.06 5.50
CA SER A 98 1.80 26.12 4.51
C SER A 98 3.18 26.54 4.08
N PHE A 99 3.44 26.48 2.77
CA PHE A 99 4.64 27.06 2.19
C PHE A 99 4.51 28.58 2.15
N SER A 100 5.62 29.27 2.33
CA SER A 100 5.73 30.67 1.91
C SER A 100 5.55 30.77 0.39
N GLU A 101 5.26 31.98 -0.11
CA GLU A 101 5.08 32.20 -1.54
C GLU A 101 6.29 31.75 -2.38
N LYS A 102 7.51 31.98 -1.88
CA LYS A 102 8.75 31.55 -2.55
C LYS A 102 8.91 30.04 -2.59
N GLU A 103 8.57 29.35 -1.50
CA GLU A 103 8.63 27.89 -1.42
C GLU A 103 7.57 27.24 -2.30
N GLN A 104 6.36 27.83 -2.35
CA GLN A 104 5.30 27.39 -3.26
C GLN A 104 5.72 27.56 -4.72
N GLN A 105 6.34 28.69 -5.08
CA GLN A 105 6.88 28.90 -6.42
C GLN A 105 7.94 27.85 -6.80
N LYS A 106 8.88 27.53 -5.89
CA LYS A 106 9.86 26.45 -6.11
C LYS A 106 9.19 25.11 -6.37
N LEU A 107 8.19 24.77 -5.55
CA LEU A 107 7.44 23.54 -5.69
C LEU A 107 6.68 23.49 -7.03
N ASP A 108 5.99 24.56 -7.41
CA ASP A 108 5.23 24.62 -8.65
C ASP A 108 6.12 24.45 -9.88
N ILE A 109 7.32 25.07 -9.87
CA ILE A 109 8.30 24.90 -10.96
C ILE A 109 8.73 23.44 -11.08
N VAL A 110 9.10 22.81 -9.97
CA VAL A 110 9.52 21.40 -9.96
C VAL A 110 8.38 20.48 -10.41
N VAL A 111 7.18 20.65 -9.86
CA VAL A 111 6.01 19.84 -10.20
C VAL A 111 5.68 19.96 -11.69
N ASN A 112 5.66 21.18 -12.24
CA ASN A 112 5.38 21.39 -13.65
C ASN A 112 6.46 20.76 -14.54
N LYS A 113 7.73 20.92 -14.17
CA LYS A 113 8.84 20.32 -14.94
C LYS A 113 8.78 18.79 -14.96
N VAL A 114 8.53 18.17 -13.81
CA VAL A 114 8.40 16.71 -13.69
C VAL A 114 7.16 16.21 -14.42
N LYS A 115 6.05 16.96 -14.35
CA LYS A 115 4.82 16.66 -15.10
C LYS A 115 5.05 16.68 -16.61
N GLU A 116 5.72 17.71 -17.12
CA GLU A 116 6.04 17.81 -18.55
C GLU A 116 6.97 16.68 -19.01
N LEU A 117 7.99 16.36 -18.20
CA LEU A 117 8.91 15.26 -18.46
C LEU A 117 8.16 13.93 -18.62
N PHE A 118 7.33 13.55 -17.65
CA PHE A 118 6.62 12.27 -17.68
C PHE A 118 5.37 12.27 -18.57
N ALA A 119 4.82 13.43 -18.93
CA ALA A 119 3.79 13.52 -19.96
C ALA A 119 4.34 13.17 -21.35
N THR A 120 5.62 13.45 -21.60
CA THR A 120 6.29 13.20 -22.88
C THR A 120 7.08 11.88 -22.88
N ARG A 121 7.62 11.47 -21.73
CA ARG A 121 8.34 10.20 -21.52
C ARG A 121 7.67 9.40 -20.39
N PRO A 122 6.54 8.74 -20.67
CA PRO A 122 5.80 8.04 -19.63
C PRO A 122 6.58 6.83 -19.11
N ASP A 123 6.50 6.61 -17.80
CA ASP A 123 6.93 5.39 -17.11
C ASP A 123 5.75 4.84 -16.30
N LYS A 124 5.43 3.55 -16.47
CA LYS A 124 4.26 2.91 -15.84
C LYS A 124 4.40 2.68 -14.34
N VAL A 125 5.62 2.55 -13.84
CA VAL A 125 5.93 2.12 -12.47
C VAL A 125 6.58 3.24 -11.66
N HIS A 126 7.39 4.06 -12.33
CA HIS A 126 8.21 5.13 -11.76
C HIS A 126 7.90 6.52 -12.33
N GLY A 127 6.77 6.68 -13.04
CA GLY A 127 6.35 7.95 -13.62
C GLY A 127 5.75 8.95 -12.63
N PHE A 128 5.06 9.97 -13.17
CA PHE A 128 4.51 11.10 -12.41
C PHE A 128 3.70 10.68 -11.16
N ASP A 129 2.81 9.70 -11.28
CA ASP A 129 1.97 9.25 -10.16
C ASP A 129 2.80 8.68 -9.00
N HIS A 130 3.94 8.05 -9.30
CA HIS A 130 4.85 7.56 -8.26
C HIS A 130 5.55 8.73 -7.57
N ALA A 131 6.12 9.66 -8.34
CA ALA A 131 6.75 10.87 -7.81
C ALA A 131 5.78 11.68 -6.92
N GLU A 132 4.52 11.82 -7.33
CA GLU A 132 3.49 12.51 -6.54
C GLU A 132 3.26 11.85 -5.18
N ARG A 133 3.10 10.52 -5.16
CA ARG A 133 2.86 9.78 -3.90
C ARG A 133 4.08 9.83 -2.98
N VAL A 134 5.29 9.73 -3.53
CA VAL A 134 6.54 9.85 -2.76
C VAL A 134 6.68 11.25 -2.19
N ALA A 135 6.47 12.30 -2.99
CA ALA A 135 6.51 13.68 -2.51
C ALA A 135 5.48 13.93 -1.39
N ALA A 136 4.26 13.39 -1.53
CA ALA A 136 3.23 13.49 -0.49
C ALA A 136 3.61 12.74 0.80
N ASN A 137 4.19 11.54 0.69
CA ASN A 137 4.70 10.78 1.84
C ASN A 137 5.87 11.53 2.51
N ALA A 138 6.78 12.09 1.72
CA ALA A 138 7.94 12.84 2.22
C ALA A 138 7.49 14.09 2.98
N ALA A 139 6.54 14.85 2.44
CA ALA A 139 5.94 16.01 3.11
C ALA A 139 5.26 15.63 4.43
N PHE A 140 4.53 14.50 4.43
CA PHE A 140 3.87 13.98 5.63
C PHE A 140 4.87 13.59 6.70
N ILE A 141 5.90 12.83 6.34
CA ILE A 141 6.95 12.38 7.26
C ILE A 141 7.67 13.61 7.82
N ALA A 142 8.13 14.53 6.97
CA ALA A 142 8.85 15.72 7.39
C ALA A 142 8.06 16.55 8.41
N THR A 143 6.76 16.77 8.14
CA THR A 143 5.90 17.53 9.04
C THR A 143 5.78 16.87 10.42
N HIS A 144 5.57 15.55 10.47
CA HIS A 144 5.44 14.84 11.75
C HIS A 144 6.78 14.63 12.48
N GLN A 145 7.89 14.73 11.77
CA GLN A 145 9.23 14.75 12.35
C GLN A 145 9.68 16.15 12.80
N GLY A 146 8.87 17.19 12.57
CA GLY A 146 9.23 18.58 12.86
C GLY A 146 10.47 19.03 12.06
N LYS A 147 10.61 18.55 10.83
CA LYS A 147 11.71 18.86 9.91
C LYS A 147 11.25 19.82 8.83
N ASP A 148 12.21 20.36 8.07
CA ASP A 148 11.89 21.08 6.85
C ASP A 148 11.06 20.19 5.91
N VAL A 149 9.95 20.75 5.44
CA VAL A 149 8.96 20.07 4.60
C VAL A 149 9.31 20.25 3.13
N LEU A 150 9.89 21.38 2.73
CA LEU A 150 10.08 21.70 1.32
C LEU A 150 11.08 20.75 0.67
N MET A 151 12.30 20.67 1.20
CA MET A 151 13.38 19.90 0.59
C MET A 151 13.05 18.42 0.38
N PRO A 152 12.55 17.65 1.38
CA PRO A 152 12.13 16.27 1.13
C PRO A 152 10.96 16.15 0.14
N THR A 153 10.05 17.13 0.09
CA THR A 153 8.95 17.14 -0.90
C THR A 153 9.49 17.31 -2.31
N LEU A 154 10.40 18.26 -2.53
CA LEU A 154 11.05 18.46 -3.81
C LEU A 154 11.88 17.24 -4.23
N ALA A 155 12.63 16.67 -3.29
CA ALA A 155 13.40 15.45 -3.52
C ALA A 155 12.49 14.28 -3.95
N GLY A 156 11.31 14.16 -3.34
CA GLY A 156 10.30 13.17 -3.74
C GLY A 156 9.84 13.32 -5.20
N TRP A 157 9.67 14.54 -5.68
CA TRP A 157 9.36 14.80 -7.09
C TRP A 157 10.52 14.50 -8.04
N LEU A 158 11.75 14.69 -7.59
CA LEU A 158 12.94 14.68 -8.44
C LEU A 158 13.70 13.34 -8.47
N HIS A 159 13.52 12.46 -7.49
CA HIS A 159 14.41 11.30 -7.29
C HIS A 159 14.51 10.36 -8.50
N ASP A 160 13.41 10.12 -9.20
CA ASP A 160 13.29 9.15 -10.29
C ASP A 160 13.24 9.80 -11.69
N ILE A 161 13.56 11.09 -11.86
CA ILE A 161 13.49 11.75 -13.19
C ILE A 161 14.41 11.11 -14.25
N GLY A 162 15.50 10.46 -13.83
CA GLY A 162 16.40 9.68 -14.68
C GLY A 162 15.75 8.44 -15.30
N ARG A 163 14.59 8.01 -14.81
CA ARG A 163 13.79 6.93 -15.43
C ARG A 163 13.31 7.28 -16.83
N ALA A 164 13.03 8.56 -17.08
CA ALA A 164 12.71 9.04 -18.42
C ALA A 164 13.86 8.77 -19.41
N ILE A 165 15.11 8.86 -18.94
CA ILE A 165 16.31 8.59 -19.75
C ILE A 165 16.54 7.08 -19.92
N GLU A 166 16.29 6.26 -18.88
CA GLU A 166 16.42 4.80 -18.97
C GLU A 166 15.40 4.18 -19.95
N GLU A 167 14.14 4.64 -19.91
CA GLU A 167 13.05 4.06 -20.70
C GLU A 167 12.96 4.64 -22.13
N HIS A 168 13.47 5.86 -22.37
CA HIS A 168 13.43 6.55 -23.66
C HIS A 168 14.82 7.11 -24.05
N PRO A 169 15.87 6.27 -24.14
CA PRO A 169 17.24 6.73 -24.32
C PRO A 169 17.46 7.53 -25.62
N GLU A 170 16.69 7.26 -26.67
CA GLU A 170 16.74 7.96 -27.96
C GLU A 170 16.43 9.46 -27.86
N ASP A 171 15.66 9.88 -26.85
CA ASP A 171 15.33 11.28 -26.58
C ASP A 171 16.47 12.03 -25.87
N PHE A 172 17.46 11.29 -25.36
CA PHE A 172 18.52 11.79 -24.49
C PHE A 172 19.93 11.33 -24.96
N PRO A 173 20.29 11.55 -26.24
CA PRO A 173 21.54 11.01 -26.81
C PRO A 173 22.83 11.54 -26.16
N GLN A 174 22.74 12.61 -25.36
CA GLN A 174 23.86 13.19 -24.62
C GLN A 174 24.18 12.46 -23.31
N PHE A 175 23.28 11.58 -22.83
CA PHE A 175 23.45 10.87 -21.57
C PHE A 175 24.10 9.49 -21.77
N ASP A 176 24.87 9.05 -20.77
CA ASP A 176 25.43 7.70 -20.74
C ASP A 176 24.38 6.71 -20.21
N HIS A 177 23.75 6.00 -21.13
CA HIS A 177 22.67 5.04 -20.83
C HIS A 177 23.15 3.76 -20.12
N THR A 178 24.45 3.60 -19.82
CA THR A 178 24.94 2.49 -18.98
C THR A 178 24.79 2.77 -17.49
N LYS A 179 24.55 4.04 -17.13
CA LYS A 179 24.37 4.49 -15.75
C LYS A 179 22.99 4.13 -15.21
N SER A 180 22.92 4.05 -13.88
CA SER A 180 21.65 3.84 -13.18
C SER A 180 20.76 5.10 -13.21
N HIS A 181 19.43 4.94 -13.08
CA HIS A 181 18.52 6.08 -12.96
C HIS A 181 18.93 7.06 -11.85
N HIS A 182 19.48 6.64 -10.71
CA HIS A 182 19.94 7.58 -9.68
C HIS A 182 21.08 8.50 -10.18
N GLU A 183 21.94 7.98 -11.06
CA GLU A 183 23.00 8.74 -11.72
C GLU A 183 22.45 9.69 -12.76
N LEU A 184 21.53 9.18 -13.58
CA LEU A 184 20.87 9.95 -14.63
C LEU A 184 20.00 11.06 -14.04
N SER A 185 19.27 10.80 -12.95
CA SER A 185 18.50 11.80 -12.21
C SER A 185 19.41 12.91 -11.67
N TYR A 186 20.57 12.54 -11.12
CA TYR A 186 21.56 13.51 -10.65
C TYR A 186 22.11 14.38 -11.80
N GLU A 187 22.46 13.78 -12.93
CA GLU A 187 23.00 14.49 -14.09
C GLU A 187 21.96 15.39 -14.75
N LEU A 188 20.72 14.90 -14.90
CA LEU A 188 19.61 15.68 -15.43
C LEU A 188 19.26 16.86 -14.53
N LEU A 189 19.23 16.66 -13.21
CA LEU A 189 18.98 17.74 -12.27
C LEU A 189 20.13 18.76 -12.27
N GLN A 190 21.38 18.33 -12.40
CA GLN A 190 22.51 19.25 -12.60
C GLN A 190 22.35 20.08 -13.87
N GLU A 191 21.89 19.46 -14.96
CA GLU A 191 21.61 20.18 -16.20
C GLU A 191 20.52 21.23 -16.00
N TRP A 192 19.38 20.87 -15.37
CA TRP A 192 18.30 21.82 -15.07
C TRP A 192 18.80 22.99 -14.22
N PHE A 193 19.60 22.75 -13.18
CA PHE A 193 20.18 23.82 -12.37
C PHE A 193 21.12 24.77 -13.14
N ARG A 194 21.69 24.32 -14.26
CA ARG A 194 22.60 25.12 -15.09
C ARG A 194 21.90 25.86 -16.23
N THR A 195 20.88 25.25 -16.82
CA THR A 195 20.31 25.70 -18.11
C THR A 195 18.87 26.17 -18.03
N ASP A 196 18.13 25.80 -16.98
CA ASP A 196 16.74 26.19 -16.81
C ASP A 196 16.61 27.40 -15.89
N ASP A 197 16.23 28.55 -16.45
CA ASP A 197 16.05 29.81 -15.71
C ASP A 197 15.03 29.69 -14.57
N GLY A 198 14.06 28.76 -14.66
CA GLY A 198 13.11 28.48 -13.59
C GLY A 198 13.79 27.99 -12.30
N PHE A 199 14.94 27.33 -12.43
CA PHE A 199 15.72 26.81 -11.31
C PHE A 199 16.73 27.83 -10.74
N ALA A 200 16.82 29.04 -11.31
CA ALA A 200 17.72 30.09 -10.82
C ALA A 200 17.38 30.57 -9.40
N MET A 201 16.14 30.36 -8.94
CA MET A 201 15.70 30.78 -7.61
C MET A 201 16.19 29.89 -6.46
N PHE A 202 16.78 28.74 -6.77
CA PHE A 202 17.40 27.85 -5.78
C PHE A 202 18.79 28.38 -5.40
N ILE A 203 19.08 28.42 -4.10
CA ILE A 203 20.43 28.75 -3.61
C ILE A 203 21.34 27.52 -3.70
N ASP A 204 22.65 27.74 -3.64
CA ASP A 204 23.64 26.68 -3.85
C ASP A 204 23.51 25.55 -2.81
N GLU A 205 23.18 25.88 -1.56
CA GLU A 205 22.95 24.90 -0.50
C GLU A 205 21.77 23.96 -0.83
N GLU A 206 20.66 24.51 -1.33
CA GLU A 206 19.48 23.72 -1.72
C GLU A 206 19.77 22.84 -2.94
N LYS A 207 20.52 23.38 -3.92
CA LYS A 207 20.95 22.59 -5.09
C LYS A 207 21.81 21.41 -4.67
N LEU A 208 22.78 21.64 -3.78
CA LEU A 208 23.67 20.60 -3.28
C LEU A 208 22.92 19.53 -2.46
N GLU A 209 21.96 19.94 -1.64
CA GLU A 209 21.10 19.03 -0.88
C GLU A 209 20.24 18.16 -1.81
N LEU A 210 19.51 18.75 -2.77
CA LEU A 210 18.69 17.99 -3.73
C LEU A 210 19.54 17.04 -4.59
N LEU A 211 20.71 17.48 -5.04
CA LEU A 211 21.64 16.62 -5.77
C LEU A 211 22.12 15.44 -4.91
N TYR A 212 22.41 15.67 -3.63
CA TYR A 212 22.79 14.60 -2.72
C TYR A 212 21.65 13.61 -2.51
N ASP A 213 20.43 14.10 -2.28
CA ASP A 213 19.25 13.27 -2.04
C ASP A 213 18.95 12.38 -3.26
N VAL A 214 18.85 13.00 -4.43
CA VAL A 214 18.57 12.31 -5.70
C VAL A 214 19.66 11.29 -6.03
N ARG A 215 20.94 11.60 -5.81
CA ARG A 215 22.04 10.68 -6.12
C ARG A 215 22.06 9.44 -5.21
N ASN A 216 21.66 9.59 -3.95
CA ASN A 216 21.93 8.62 -2.90
C ASN A 216 20.67 8.00 -2.28
N HIS A 217 19.48 8.25 -2.81
CA HIS A 217 18.22 7.71 -2.26
C HIS A 217 18.11 6.18 -2.29
N TRP A 218 19.02 5.46 -2.94
CA TRP A 218 19.10 3.99 -2.86
C TRP A 218 19.96 3.49 -1.69
N ASN A 219 20.82 4.33 -1.13
CA ASN A 219 21.82 3.94 -0.13
C ASN A 219 21.28 4.16 1.29
N ASP A 220 21.25 3.08 2.08
CA ASP A 220 20.65 3.13 3.40
C ASP A 220 21.41 3.97 4.45
N GLU A 221 22.64 4.35 4.13
CA GLU A 221 23.52 5.20 4.94
C GLU A 221 23.59 6.66 4.45
N ALA A 222 22.81 7.03 3.42
CA ALA A 222 22.72 8.42 3.00
C ALA A 222 21.94 9.26 4.03
N ASP A 223 22.67 9.91 4.95
CA ASP A 223 22.12 10.61 6.11
C ASP A 223 22.65 12.04 6.31
N LYS A 224 23.40 12.57 5.33
CA LYS A 224 23.98 13.92 5.39
C LYS A 224 22.90 15.00 5.58
N TYR A 225 21.75 14.83 4.94
CA TYR A 225 20.60 15.75 5.03
C TYR A 225 19.37 15.03 5.55
N ALA A 226 18.49 15.78 6.21
CA ALA A 226 17.22 15.24 6.70
C ALA A 226 16.31 14.79 5.55
N SER A 227 16.32 15.57 4.47
CA SER A 227 15.62 15.29 3.24
C SER A 227 16.00 13.92 2.63
N ALA A 228 17.29 13.55 2.61
CA ALA A 228 17.76 12.26 2.10
C ALA A 228 17.13 11.05 2.79
N TYR A 229 17.16 10.97 4.13
CA TYR A 229 16.58 9.83 4.82
C TYR A 229 15.05 9.88 4.86
N ILE A 230 14.43 11.06 4.78
CA ILE A 230 12.97 11.21 4.66
C ILE A 230 12.50 10.73 3.28
N LEU A 231 13.18 11.13 2.21
CA LEU A 231 12.91 10.68 0.83
C LEU A 231 12.94 9.15 0.75
N ARG A 232 13.98 8.54 1.32
CA ARG A 232 14.13 7.08 1.38
C ARG A 232 12.99 6.37 2.07
N ASP A 233 12.59 6.88 3.23
CA ASP A 233 11.45 6.33 3.95
C ASP A 233 10.16 6.50 3.14
N ALA A 234 9.97 7.66 2.50
CA ALA A 234 8.80 7.95 1.67
C ALA A 234 8.69 7.02 0.45
N ASP A 235 9.80 6.77 -0.24
CA ASP A 235 9.87 5.87 -1.39
C ASP A 235 9.62 4.40 -0.97
N LYS A 236 10.23 3.94 0.13
CA LYS A 236 9.95 2.61 0.70
C LYS A 236 8.48 2.42 1.04
N ILE A 237 7.82 3.44 1.61
CA ILE A 237 6.38 3.38 1.89
C ILE A 237 5.58 3.18 0.59
N ASP A 238 5.93 3.89 -0.48
CA ASP A 238 5.24 3.73 -1.78
C ASP A 238 5.53 2.38 -2.46
N GLY A 239 6.71 1.82 -2.22
CA GLY A 239 7.09 0.49 -2.71
C GLY A 239 6.56 -0.68 -1.86
N LEU A 240 5.80 -0.40 -0.79
CA LEU A 240 5.09 -1.37 0.04
C LEU A 240 3.56 -1.24 -0.13
N GLY A 241 2.80 -2.10 0.56
CA GLY A 241 1.34 -2.15 0.46
C GLY A 241 0.85 -2.67 -0.90
N GLU A 242 -0.45 -2.51 -1.16
CA GLU A 242 -1.10 -2.99 -2.39
C GLU A 242 -0.54 -2.32 -3.65
N ILE A 243 -0.31 -1.00 -3.59
CA ILE A 243 0.29 -0.24 -4.69
C ILE A 243 1.72 -0.72 -4.95
N GLY A 244 2.52 -0.88 -3.90
CA GLY A 244 3.87 -1.42 -4.00
C GLY A 244 3.91 -2.82 -4.61
N LEU A 245 2.96 -3.68 -4.25
CA LEU A 245 2.84 -5.03 -4.81
C LEU A 245 2.47 -4.99 -6.30
N GLN A 246 1.53 -4.13 -6.70
CA GLN A 246 1.18 -3.92 -8.10
C GLN A 246 2.39 -3.45 -8.91
N ARG A 247 3.14 -2.47 -8.40
CA ARG A 247 4.40 -1.98 -9.00
C ARG A 247 5.44 -3.10 -9.11
N HIS A 248 5.56 -3.94 -8.07
CA HIS A 248 6.45 -5.09 -8.07
C HIS A 248 6.11 -6.10 -9.18
N HIS A 249 4.82 -6.37 -9.42
CA HIS A 249 4.37 -7.26 -10.49
C HIS A 249 4.73 -6.69 -11.87
N GLU A 250 4.47 -5.39 -12.10
CA GLU A 250 4.80 -4.73 -13.36
C GLU A 250 6.31 -4.69 -13.61
N HIS A 251 7.13 -4.42 -12.58
CA HIS A 251 8.59 -4.41 -12.71
C HIS A 251 9.17 -5.80 -13.00
N THR A 252 8.62 -6.85 -12.38
CA THR A 252 9.14 -8.22 -12.54
C THR A 252 8.67 -8.88 -13.82
N LYS A 253 7.53 -8.45 -14.41
CA LYS A 253 6.94 -9.00 -15.64
C LYS A 253 6.85 -10.54 -15.62
N GLY A 254 6.51 -11.10 -14.47
CA GLY A 254 6.40 -12.55 -14.26
C GLY A 254 7.73 -13.30 -14.10
N ASN A 255 8.87 -12.62 -14.08
CA ASN A 255 10.16 -13.25 -13.80
C ASN A 255 10.25 -13.68 -12.33
N LEU A 256 10.07 -14.96 -12.06
CA LEU A 256 10.04 -15.52 -10.70
C LEU A 256 11.31 -15.26 -9.90
N LYS A 257 12.50 -15.31 -10.53
CA LYS A 257 13.77 -15.03 -9.83
C LYS A 257 13.80 -13.58 -9.33
N LYS A 258 13.40 -12.63 -10.18
CA LYS A 258 13.28 -11.21 -9.79
C LYS A 258 12.19 -11.00 -8.74
N ALA A 259 11.06 -11.69 -8.88
CA ALA A 259 9.97 -11.62 -7.91
C ALA A 259 10.41 -12.08 -6.53
N HIS A 260 10.99 -13.28 -6.42
CA HIS A 260 11.51 -13.79 -5.15
C HIS A 260 12.55 -12.87 -4.51
N MET A 261 13.47 -12.31 -5.31
CA MET A 261 14.45 -11.35 -4.80
C MET A 261 13.77 -10.08 -4.29
N GLY A 262 12.85 -9.49 -5.06
CA GLY A 262 12.16 -8.27 -4.65
C GLY A 262 11.30 -8.47 -3.40
N LEU A 263 10.60 -9.60 -3.27
CA LEU A 263 9.87 -9.96 -2.05
C LEU A 263 10.79 -10.00 -0.82
N ARG A 264 12.01 -10.54 -0.97
CA ARG A 264 12.99 -10.58 0.12
C ARG A 264 13.48 -9.18 0.50
N LEU A 265 13.78 -8.34 -0.48
CA LEU A 265 14.25 -6.96 -0.26
C LEU A 265 13.22 -6.11 0.49
N ARG A 266 11.91 -6.39 0.35
CA ARG A 266 10.88 -5.65 1.12
C ARG A 266 10.98 -5.85 2.64
N TYR A 267 11.47 -6.99 3.12
CA TYR A 267 11.71 -7.20 4.55
C TYR A 267 12.91 -6.41 5.05
N GLU A 268 13.95 -6.30 4.23
CA GLU A 268 15.12 -5.48 4.54
C GLU A 268 14.72 -4.01 4.70
N TRP A 269 13.83 -3.51 3.83
CA TRP A 269 13.32 -2.14 3.94
C TRP A 269 12.68 -1.82 5.29
N LEU A 270 11.99 -2.78 5.90
CA LEU A 270 11.37 -2.60 7.23
C LEU A 270 12.42 -2.31 8.32
N CYS A 271 13.59 -2.91 8.21
CA CYS A 271 14.71 -2.69 9.14
C CYS A 271 15.37 -1.33 8.94
N HIS A 272 15.25 -0.75 7.74
CA HIS A 272 15.96 0.47 7.34
C HIS A 272 15.06 1.71 7.27
N PHE A 273 13.87 1.68 7.89
CA PHE A 273 13.14 2.92 8.16
C PHE A 273 13.88 3.78 9.18
N LYS A 274 14.21 5.02 8.81
CA LYS A 274 14.99 5.93 9.68
C LYS A 274 14.09 6.77 10.59
N THR A 275 12.90 7.12 10.13
CA THR A 275 11.96 7.98 10.85
C THR A 275 10.92 7.16 11.61
N ASP A 276 10.59 7.61 12.82
CA ASP A 276 9.53 6.98 13.63
C ASP A 276 8.16 7.13 12.97
N THR A 277 7.96 8.19 12.19
CA THR A 277 6.75 8.37 11.40
C THR A 277 6.61 7.29 10.31
N ALA A 278 7.67 6.94 9.59
CA ALA A 278 7.59 5.88 8.58
C ALA A 278 7.37 4.50 9.20
N LYS A 279 8.05 4.19 10.32
CA LYS A 279 7.82 2.95 11.10
C LYS A 279 6.35 2.83 11.51
N ARG A 280 5.80 3.89 12.12
CA ARG A 280 4.40 3.95 12.52
C ARG A 280 3.45 3.79 11.33
N LEU A 281 3.72 4.45 10.20
CA LEU A 281 2.90 4.31 8.99
C LEU A 281 2.90 2.86 8.47
N ASN A 282 4.05 2.21 8.48
CA ASN A 282 4.16 0.80 8.11
C ASN A 282 3.34 -0.11 9.05
N GLU A 283 3.44 0.09 10.36
CA GLU A 283 2.70 -0.69 11.36
C GLU A 283 1.18 -0.45 11.30
N GLU A 284 0.74 0.80 11.23
CA GLU A 284 -0.68 1.16 11.26
C GLU A 284 -1.44 0.72 10.00
N ARG A 285 -0.74 0.67 8.86
CA ARG A 285 -1.29 0.29 7.55
C ARG A 285 -0.99 -1.15 7.18
N ASP A 286 -0.18 -1.85 7.97
CA ASP A 286 0.27 -3.22 7.72
C ASP A 286 0.80 -3.40 6.29
N LEU A 287 1.74 -2.52 5.89
CA LEU A 287 2.16 -2.41 4.49
C LEU A 287 2.90 -3.65 3.97
N ILE A 288 3.39 -4.53 4.85
CA ILE A 288 4.06 -5.77 4.45
C ILE A 288 3.07 -6.90 4.13
N ALA A 289 1.85 -6.86 4.65
CA ALA A 289 0.89 -7.95 4.51
C ALA A 289 0.60 -8.38 3.06
N PRO A 290 0.46 -7.48 2.06
CA PRO A 290 0.30 -7.89 0.67
C PRO A 290 1.48 -8.72 0.14
N PHE A 291 2.70 -8.36 0.54
CA PHE A 291 3.92 -9.08 0.14
C PHE A 291 4.05 -10.43 0.85
N GLU A 292 3.60 -10.55 2.10
CA GLU A 292 3.49 -11.83 2.80
C GLU A 292 2.50 -12.79 2.14
N ALA A 293 1.35 -12.25 1.72
CA ALA A 293 0.33 -13.00 0.99
C ALA A 293 0.89 -13.50 -0.35
N GLU A 294 1.57 -12.63 -1.11
CA GLU A 294 2.18 -12.99 -2.39
C GLU A 294 3.29 -14.04 -2.22
N ARG A 295 4.15 -13.90 -1.22
CA ARG A 295 5.18 -14.90 -0.90
C ARG A 295 4.55 -16.27 -0.62
N THR A 296 3.45 -16.29 0.14
CA THR A 296 2.73 -17.52 0.47
C THR A 296 2.08 -18.14 -0.76
N ARG A 297 1.54 -17.32 -1.67
CA ARG A 297 0.97 -17.77 -2.95
C ARG A 297 2.03 -18.46 -3.81
N LEU A 298 3.17 -17.80 -4.04
CA LEU A 298 4.28 -18.36 -4.83
C LEU A 298 4.87 -19.64 -4.22
N LEU A 299 4.85 -19.78 -2.89
CA LEU A 299 5.29 -21.02 -2.25
C LEU A 299 4.35 -22.19 -2.55
N LYS A 300 3.02 -21.97 -2.53
CA LYS A 300 2.02 -23.01 -2.81
C LYS A 300 2.04 -23.45 -4.27
N ASP A 301 2.22 -22.51 -5.19
CA ASP A 301 2.23 -22.80 -6.63
C ASP A 301 3.42 -23.69 -7.05
N ASN A 302 4.50 -23.71 -6.24
CA ASN A 302 5.71 -24.48 -6.51
C ASN A 302 5.72 -25.92 -5.92
N ILE A 303 4.69 -26.31 -5.16
CA ILE A 303 4.60 -27.65 -4.57
C ILE A 303 3.63 -28.50 -5.40
N THR A 304 4.18 -29.37 -6.25
CA THR A 304 3.40 -30.43 -6.91
C THR A 304 3.27 -31.63 -5.97
N SER A 305 2.06 -32.16 -5.79
CA SER A 305 1.89 -33.41 -5.04
C SER A 305 2.61 -34.54 -5.77
N VAL A 306 3.34 -35.37 -5.03
CA VAL A 306 3.71 -36.68 -5.54
C VAL A 306 2.40 -37.46 -5.65
N GLU A 307 2.06 -37.96 -6.84
CA GLU A 307 0.95 -38.92 -6.98
C GLU A 307 1.23 -40.08 -6.01
N LEU A 308 0.30 -40.33 -5.08
CA LEU A 308 0.33 -41.46 -4.15
C LEU A 308 -0.38 -42.67 -4.76
#